data_AF-A0AAD0NHI2-F1
#
_entry.id   AF-A0AAD0NHI2-F1
#
_cell.length_a   1.000
_cell.length_b   1.000
_cell.length_c   1.000
_cell.angle_alpha   90.00
_cell.angle_beta   90.00
_cell.angle_gamma   90.00
#
_symmetry.space_group_name_H-M   'P 1'
#
loop_
_entity.id
_entity.type
_entity.pdbx_description
1 polymer ?
#
loop_
_entity_poly.entity_id
_entity_poly.type
_entity_poly.pdbx_seq_one_letter_code
_entity_poly.pdbx_strand_id
1 'polypeptide(L)'
;MGIRYVPTDAATPYLHTRSIEQPTLMGTEARALQDICWGRKALDAVTEWTTTTPPFARGRAVYSYHLELAPWATHPRVLEAFPGIGHARSQASHPAILYLQQDSRGWRAVPE
;
A
#
# COMPACT_ATOMS: atom_id res chain seq x y z
N MET A 1 5.89 -31.16 -11.70
CA MET A 1 4.57 -30.54 -11.48
C MET A 1 4.63 -29.79 -10.15
N GLY A 2 4.66 -28.46 -10.17
CA GLY A 2 4.62 -27.66 -8.94
C GLY A 2 3.18 -27.49 -8.47
N ILE A 3 2.91 -27.79 -7.21
CA ILE A 3 1.58 -27.55 -6.62
C ILE A 3 1.36 -26.03 -6.59
N ARG A 4 0.35 -25.56 -7.32
CA ARG A 4 -0.15 -24.18 -7.14
C ARG A 4 -1.01 -24.17 -5.88
N TYR A 5 -0.50 -23.54 -4.83
CA TYR A 5 -1.28 -23.28 -3.64
C TYR A 5 -2.38 -22.28 -4.00
N VAL A 6 -3.64 -22.68 -3.79
CA VAL A 6 -4.79 -21.79 -3.93
C VAL A 6 -5.00 -21.09 -2.59
N PRO A 7 -4.94 -19.75 -2.54
CA PRO A 7 -5.24 -19.01 -1.32
C PRO A 7 -6.66 -19.30 -0.85
N THR A 8 -6.86 -19.39 0.47
CA THR A 8 -8.21 -19.48 1.04
C THR A 8 -8.90 -18.12 1.04
N ASP A 9 -10.23 -18.11 1.17
CA ASP A 9 -11.01 -16.86 1.21
C ASP A 9 -10.55 -15.88 2.29
N ALA A 10 -10.02 -16.38 3.40
CA ALA A 10 -9.46 -15.58 4.49
C ALA A 10 -8.22 -14.75 4.07
N ALA A 11 -7.53 -15.14 3.00
CA ALA A 11 -6.38 -14.40 2.47
C ALA A 11 -6.79 -13.36 1.42
N THR A 12 -7.98 -13.45 0.84
CA THR A 12 -8.45 -12.57 -0.25
C THR A 12 -8.34 -11.07 0.02
N PRO A 13 -8.65 -10.55 1.23
CA PRO A 13 -8.48 -9.11 1.54
C PRO A 13 -7.02 -8.63 1.44
N TYR A 14 -6.08 -9.55 1.43
CA TYR A 14 -4.65 -9.32 1.43
C TYR A 14 -4.00 -9.71 0.10
N LEU A 15 -4.78 -10.11 -0.90
CA LEU A 15 -4.29 -10.41 -2.24
C LEU A 15 -4.48 -9.19 -3.14
N HIS A 16 -3.38 -8.73 -3.75
CA HIS A 16 -3.43 -7.72 -4.77
C HIS A 16 -3.05 -8.35 -6.12
N THR A 17 -3.95 -8.29 -7.10
CA THR A 17 -3.65 -8.78 -8.45
C THR A 17 -3.25 -7.60 -9.32
N ARG A 18 -2.04 -7.65 -9.88
CA ARG A 18 -1.58 -6.69 -10.89
C ARG A 18 -1.24 -7.40 -12.19
N SER A 19 -1.45 -6.72 -13.30
CA SER A 19 -1.03 -7.19 -14.61
C SER A 19 0.43 -6.81 -14.82
N ILE A 20 1.26 -7.78 -15.13
CA ILE A 20 2.65 -7.58 -15.54
C ILE A 20 2.82 -8.01 -16.99
N GLU A 21 3.65 -7.28 -17.72
CA GLU A 21 4.09 -7.69 -19.04
C GLU A 21 5.23 -8.70 -18.89
N GLN A 22 5.02 -9.91 -19.41
CA GLN A 22 6.02 -10.97 -19.36
C GLN A 22 6.57 -11.23 -20.78
N PRO A 23 7.89 -11.18 -20.99
CA PRO A 23 8.49 -11.57 -22.25
C PRO A 23 8.30 -13.07 -22.52
N THR A 24 7.91 -13.41 -23.74
CA THR A 24 7.76 -14.77 -24.25
C THR A 24 8.48 -14.91 -25.59
N LEU A 25 8.59 -16.14 -26.11
CA LEU A 25 9.16 -16.40 -27.44
C LEU A 25 8.37 -15.76 -28.60
N MET A 26 7.10 -15.40 -28.38
CA MET A 26 6.19 -14.83 -29.39
C MET A 26 5.95 -13.31 -29.20
N GLY A 27 6.65 -12.67 -28.26
CA GLY A 27 6.46 -11.25 -27.92
C GLY A 27 6.14 -11.06 -26.43
N THR A 28 5.42 -10.01 -26.09
CA THR A 28 5.06 -9.69 -24.69
C THR A 28 3.62 -10.09 -24.42
N GLU A 29 3.38 -10.85 -23.35
CA GLU A 29 2.04 -11.22 -22.92
C GLU A 29 1.71 -10.62 -21.54
N ALA A 30 0.47 -10.18 -21.37
CA ALA A 30 -0.03 -9.74 -20.08
C ALA A 30 -0.29 -10.95 -19.18
N ARG A 31 0.34 -10.98 -18.00
CA ARG A 31 0.14 -12.01 -16.99
C ARG A 31 -0.32 -11.40 -15.68
N ALA A 32 -1.30 -12.03 -15.04
CA ALA A 32 -1.68 -11.68 -13.68
C ALA A 32 -0.62 -12.17 -12.68
N LEU A 33 -0.06 -11.24 -11.91
CA LEU A 33 0.75 -11.51 -10.72
C LEU A 33 -0.11 -11.23 -9.48
N GLN A 34 -0.12 -12.18 -8.54
CA GLN A 34 -0.74 -12.01 -7.24
C GLN A 34 0.34 -11.68 -6.22
N ASP A 35 0.29 -10.47 -5.67
CA ASP A 35 1.09 -10.04 -4.54
C ASP A 35 0.31 -10.31 -3.25
N ILE A 36 0.98 -10.86 -2.23
CA ILE A 36 0.41 -11.03 -0.89
C ILE A 36 0.83 -9.83 -0.04
N CYS A 37 -0.14 -9.00 0.33
CA CYS A 37 0.03 -7.90 1.28
C CYS A 37 -0.05 -8.43 2.71
N TRP A 38 0.70 -7.86 3.65
CA TRP A 38 0.68 -8.28 5.06
C TRP A 38 -0.25 -7.43 5.93
N GLY A 39 -0.82 -6.37 5.37
CA GLY A 39 -1.75 -5.48 6.04
C GLY A 39 -2.15 -4.29 5.18
N ARG A 40 -3.03 -3.46 5.72
CA ARG A 40 -3.50 -2.23 5.09
C ARG A 40 -3.37 -1.04 6.03
N LYS A 41 -3.11 0.14 5.47
CA LYS A 41 -3.17 1.41 6.20
C LYS A 41 -4.63 1.86 6.27
N ALA A 42 -5.10 2.16 7.46
CA ALA A 42 -6.39 2.77 7.71
C ALA A 42 -6.17 4.17 8.30
N LEU A 43 -6.79 5.18 7.67
CA LEU A 43 -6.68 6.57 8.11
C LEU A 43 -7.42 6.73 9.43
N ASP A 44 -6.74 7.29 10.44
CA ASP A 44 -7.37 7.65 11.70
C ASP A 44 -7.91 9.08 11.63
N ALA A 45 -7.03 10.04 11.34
CA ALA A 45 -7.35 11.46 11.32
C ALA A 45 -6.37 12.25 10.45
N VAL A 46 -6.86 13.34 9.87
CA VAL A 46 -6.02 14.37 9.26
C VAL A 46 -5.87 15.49 10.27
N THR A 47 -4.65 15.71 10.74
CA THR A 47 -4.34 16.69 11.81
C THR A 47 -4.00 18.07 11.25
N GLU A 48 -3.41 18.13 10.06
CA GLU A 48 -3.11 19.38 9.37
C GLU A 48 -3.41 19.24 7.88
N TRP A 49 -3.92 20.31 7.27
CA TRP A 49 -4.12 20.40 5.83
C TRP A 49 -3.81 21.82 5.37
N THR A 50 -2.79 21.97 4.54
CA THR A 50 -2.41 23.26 3.93
C THR A 50 -2.50 23.16 2.42
N THR A 51 -2.92 24.25 1.76
CA THR A 51 -3.03 24.32 0.29
C THR A 51 -2.57 25.68 -0.22
N THR A 52 -1.89 25.69 -1.36
CA THR A 52 -1.61 26.90 -2.13
C THR A 52 -2.74 27.15 -3.13
N THR A 53 -3.00 28.42 -3.42
CA THR A 53 -3.99 28.87 -4.42
C THR A 53 -3.31 29.08 -5.81
N PRO A 54 -4.08 29.17 -6.92
CA PRO A 54 -3.72 28.82 -8.32
C PRO A 54 -2.42 29.38 -8.94
N PRO A 55 -1.93 28.85 -10.09
CA PRO A 55 -2.66 28.01 -11.08
C PRO A 55 -2.66 26.50 -10.81
N PHE A 56 -1.74 25.99 -9.99
CA PHE A 56 -1.71 24.58 -9.58
C PHE A 56 -1.70 24.51 -8.06
N ALA A 57 -2.83 24.12 -7.47
CA ALA A 57 -2.92 23.99 -6.02
C ALA A 57 -2.03 22.82 -5.57
N ARG A 58 -1.01 23.11 -4.77
CA ARG A 58 -0.24 22.11 -4.03
C ARG A 58 -0.76 22.07 -2.61
N GLY A 59 -0.78 20.89 -2.02
CA GLY A 59 -1.20 20.71 -0.65
C GLY A 59 -0.23 19.84 0.14
N ARG A 60 -0.30 19.98 1.46
CA ARG A 60 0.37 19.11 2.42
C ARG A 60 -0.67 18.68 3.45
N ALA A 61 -0.84 17.37 3.60
CA ALA A 61 -1.68 16.78 4.64
C ALA A 61 -0.78 16.07 5.65
N VAL A 62 -0.97 16.36 6.94
CA VAL A 62 -0.42 15.57 8.03
C VAL A 62 -1.54 14.70 8.58
N TYR A 63 -1.30 13.40 8.67
CA TYR A 63 -2.32 12.44 9.08
C TYR A 63 -1.75 11.34 9.96
N SER A 64 -2.57 10.88 10.90
CA SER A 64 -2.31 9.64 11.65
C SER A 64 -3.03 8.47 10.99
N TYR A 65 -2.42 7.31 11.05
CA TYR A 65 -2.98 6.08 10.51
C TYR A 65 -2.57 4.89 11.37
N HIS A 66 -3.41 3.86 11.39
CA HIS A 66 -3.05 2.58 11.97
C HIS A 66 -2.91 1.52 10.88
N LEU A 67 -2.26 0.41 11.24
CA LEU A 67 -2.08 -0.74 10.37
C LEU A 67 -3.02 -1.86 10.80
N GLU A 68 -3.98 -2.19 9.93
CA GLU A 68 -4.77 -3.42 10.05
C GLU A 68 -3.95 -4.56 9.44
N LEU A 69 -3.30 -5.34 10.31
CA LEU A 69 -2.46 -6.46 9.89
C LEU A 69 -3.30 -7.70 9.59
N ALA A 70 -2.82 -8.52 8.66
CA ALA A 70 -3.36 -9.85 8.49
C ALA A 70 -3.12 -10.70 9.75
N PRO A 71 -4.05 -11.58 10.16
CA PRO A 71 -3.87 -12.41 11.36
C PRO A 71 -2.60 -13.29 11.32
N TRP A 72 -2.19 -13.72 10.13
CA TRP A 72 -0.96 -14.48 9.95
C TRP A 72 0.30 -13.59 10.09
N ALA A 73 0.21 -12.31 9.75
CA ALA A 73 1.32 -11.36 9.80
C ALA A 73 1.68 -10.95 11.23
N THR A 74 0.79 -11.17 12.20
CA THR A 74 1.06 -10.93 13.63
C THR A 74 1.79 -12.08 14.32
N HIS A 75 1.98 -13.22 13.64
CA HIS A 75 2.63 -14.38 14.25
C HIS A 75 4.12 -14.10 14.54
N PRO A 76 4.67 -14.45 15.72
CA PRO A 76 6.04 -14.11 16.10
C PRO A 76 7.11 -14.53 15.08
N ARG A 77 7.01 -15.76 14.55
CA ARG A 77 7.93 -16.26 13.50
C ARG A 77 7.90 -15.43 12.21
N VAL A 78 6.74 -14.86 11.86
CA VAL A 78 6.60 -14.00 10.68
C VAL A 78 7.22 -12.64 10.96
N LEU A 79 6.99 -12.07 12.14
CA LEU A 79 7.62 -10.81 12.53
C LEU A 79 9.15 -10.91 12.61
N GLU A 80 9.67 -12.06 13.05
CA GLU A 80 11.11 -12.35 13.08
C GLU A 80 11.70 -12.47 11.66
N ALA A 81 11.02 -13.20 10.76
CA ALA A 81 11.47 -13.37 9.39
C ALA A 81 11.32 -12.09 8.54
N PHE A 82 10.35 -11.23 8.86
CA PHE A 82 10.00 -10.03 8.10
C PHE A 82 10.04 -8.78 8.99
N PRO A 83 11.24 -8.28 9.36
CA PRO A 83 11.39 -7.14 10.26
C PRO A 83 10.75 -5.85 9.73
N GLY A 84 10.54 -5.74 8.41
CA GLY A 84 9.83 -4.62 7.79
C GLY A 84 8.40 -4.42 8.31
N ILE A 85 7.72 -5.48 8.73
CA ILE A 85 6.37 -5.39 9.33
C ILE A 85 6.45 -4.70 10.69
N GLY A 86 7.45 -5.05 11.50
CA GLY A 86 7.71 -4.40 12.78
C GLY A 86 8.09 -2.93 12.63
N HIS A 87 8.93 -2.62 11.65
CA HIS A 87 9.29 -1.23 11.34
C HIS A 87 8.07 -0.40 10.93
N ALA A 88 7.22 -0.93 10.05
CA ALA A 88 6.00 -0.26 9.63
C ALA A 88 5.03 0.00 10.80
N ARG A 89 4.90 -0.94 11.75
CA ARG A 89 4.13 -0.71 12.99
C ARG A 89 4.68 0.45 13.82
N SER A 90 6.00 0.52 13.98
CA SER A 90 6.63 1.63 14.71
C SER A 90 6.39 2.97 14.02
N GLN A 91 6.46 2.99 12.68
CA GLN A 91 6.15 4.19 11.90
C GLN A 91 4.68 4.62 11.99
N ALA A 92 3.74 3.68 12.12
CA ALA A 92 2.32 4.02 12.30
C ALA A 92 2.04 4.81 13.59
N SER A 93 2.93 4.74 14.58
CA SER A 93 2.85 5.58 15.79
C SER A 93 3.19 7.05 15.55
N HIS A 94 3.66 7.42 14.35
CA HIS A 94 4.08 8.77 14.01
C HIS A 94 3.18 9.35 12.91
N PRO A 95 2.83 10.64 12.96
CA PRO A 95 2.11 11.30 11.88
C PRO A 95 2.87 11.20 10.55
N ALA A 96 2.17 10.82 9.50
CA ALA A 96 2.70 10.80 8.14
C ALA A 96 2.37 12.10 7.41
N ILE A 97 3.23 12.46 6.46
CA ILE A 97 3.06 13.61 5.59
C ILE A 97 2.72 13.12 4.19
N LEU A 98 1.69 13.70 3.59
CA LEU A 98 1.30 13.48 2.19
C LEU A 98 1.37 14.81 1.44
N TYR A 99 2.19 14.85 0.38
CA TYR A 99 2.18 15.95 -0.56
C TYR A 99 1.13 15.70 -1.64
N LEU A 100 0.39 16.75 -1.97
CA LEU A 100 -0.78 16.69 -2.82
C LEU A 100 -0.65 17.70 -3.96
N GLN A 101 -1.15 17.32 -5.13
CA GLN A 101 -1.33 18.22 -6.25
C GLN A 101 -2.76 18.09 -6.75
N GLN A 102 -3.42 19.22 -6.95
CA GLN A 102 -4.76 19.24 -7.55
C GLN A 102 -4.67 19.27 -9.07
N ASP A 103 -5.49 18.45 -9.71
CA ASP A 103 -5.74 18.45 -11.14
C ASP A 103 -7.25 18.46 -11.44
N SER A 104 -7.62 18.36 -12.73
CA SER A 104 -9.03 18.36 -13.15
C SER A 104 -9.87 17.21 -12.58
N ARG A 105 -9.24 16.15 -12.04
CA ARG A 105 -9.89 14.99 -11.40
C ARG A 105 -9.89 15.05 -9.86
N GLY A 106 -9.36 16.11 -9.26
CA GLY A 106 -9.27 16.27 -7.80
C GLY A 106 -7.83 16.27 -7.29
N TRP A 107 -7.64 15.89 -6.02
CA TRP A 107 -6.33 15.84 -5.37
C TRP A 107 -5.63 14.50 -5.62
N ARG A 108 -4.35 14.54 -5.98
CA ARG A 108 -3.49 13.37 -6.15
C ARG A 108 -2.28 13.46 -5.24
N ALA A 109 -1.89 12.32 -4.67
CA ALA A 109 -0.61 12.19 -3.98
C ALA A 109 0.54 12.36 -4.96
N VAL A 110 1.54 13.15 -4.56
CA VAL A 110 2.79 13.35 -5.31
C VAL A 110 3.98 13.06 -4.40
N PRO A 111 5.13 12.65 -4.96
CA PRO A 111 6.39 12.64 -4.22
C PRO A 111 6.70 14.04 -3.67
N GLU A 112 7.49 14.10 -2.60
CA GLU A 112 8.08 15.34 -2.08
C GLU A 112 8.89 16.09 -3.14
#